data_AF-A0A3Q9FSS4-F1
#
_entry.id   AF-A0A3Q9FSS4-F1
#
_cell.length_a   1.000
_cell.length_b   1.000
_cell.length_c   1.000
_cell.angle_alpha   90.00
_cell.angle_beta   90.00
_cell.angle_gamma   90.00
#
_symmetry.space_group_name_H-M   'P 1'
#
loop_
_entity.id
_entity.type
_entity.pdbx_description
1 polymer ?
#
loop_
_entity_poly.entity_id
_entity_poly.type
_entity_poly.pdbx_seq_one_letter_code
_entity_poly.pdbx_strand_id
1 'polypeptide(L)'
;MISLSTFSSFGSFEFDGFSVDESNIVKKRIIHLKSISPSGKCPCCHTESNAKHSYYVRNLKDLSWSDSSVEVSLKVKKFYCKNIHCSRKIFTERFTQEIQPYARSTTRLQHQLMVLGLTIGVRALQRISSHLQLEYSTSSLLRFAHLFQVNDTNELTINCLGIDDWAFKKQVSYGTILVNLETRQPIALLPDRKVETVSKWLLAHPEIKIITRDGSSSYASAATKGAPQAEQISDKWHLLDNLSAVIRSYLEGYKSDIRTVCENISANEHEKLKSTLLSQKI
;
A
#
# COMPACT_ATOMS: atom_id res chain seq x y z
N MET A 1 -3.96 -40.88 14.38
CA MET A 1 -2.60 -40.95 13.80
C MET A 1 -2.76 -40.76 12.30
N ILE A 2 -2.80 -39.51 11.83
CA ILE A 2 -3.06 -39.22 10.41
C ILE A 2 -1.73 -39.38 9.68
N SER A 3 -1.66 -40.43 8.87
CA SER A 3 -0.60 -40.69 7.91
C SER A 3 -0.51 -39.51 6.92
N LEU A 4 0.59 -38.78 6.95
CA LEU A 4 0.99 -37.82 5.92
C LEU A 4 1.48 -38.60 4.69
N SER A 5 0.55 -39.17 3.93
CA SER A 5 0.85 -39.64 2.58
C SER A 5 1.12 -38.42 1.68
N THR A 6 2.41 -38.16 1.44
CA THR A 6 2.97 -37.58 0.21
C THR A 6 2.05 -36.64 -0.58
N PHE A 7 2.08 -35.36 -0.24
CA PHE A 7 1.74 -34.28 -1.17
C PHE A 7 2.83 -34.22 -2.26
N SER A 8 2.71 -35.07 -3.29
CA SER A 8 3.59 -35.09 -4.46
C SER A 8 2.90 -34.58 -5.72
N SER A 9 2.08 -33.53 -5.61
CA SER A 9 1.66 -32.74 -6.78
C SER A 9 2.26 -31.34 -6.66
N PHE A 10 3.45 -31.25 -7.23
CA PHE A 10 4.35 -30.13 -7.33
C PHE A 10 3.70 -28.93 -8.03
N GLY A 11 3.89 -27.72 -7.49
CA GLY A 11 3.83 -26.53 -8.31
C GLY A 11 5.13 -26.44 -9.09
N SER A 12 5.08 -26.59 -10.41
CA SER A 12 6.24 -26.33 -11.26
C SER A 12 6.63 -24.86 -11.14
N PHE A 13 7.90 -24.59 -10.88
CA PHE A 13 8.46 -23.25 -11.08
C PHE A 13 8.66 -23.05 -12.58
N GLU A 14 7.71 -22.39 -13.24
CA GLU A 14 7.85 -22.03 -14.64
C GLU A 14 8.60 -20.70 -14.76
N PHE A 15 9.79 -20.78 -15.34
CA PHE A 15 10.59 -19.62 -15.73
C PHE A 15 10.88 -19.71 -17.23
N ASP A 16 10.17 -18.92 -18.02
CA ASP A 16 10.33 -18.90 -19.47
C ASP A 16 11.77 -18.54 -19.87
N GLY A 17 12.35 -19.36 -20.76
CA GLY A 17 13.73 -19.16 -21.23
C GLY A 17 14.83 -19.70 -20.31
N PHE A 18 14.49 -20.53 -19.32
CA PHE A 18 15.45 -21.15 -18.41
C PHE A 18 15.32 -22.68 -18.35
N SER A 19 16.45 -23.38 -18.18
CA SER A 19 16.42 -24.76 -17.66
C SER A 19 16.41 -24.71 -16.13
N VAL A 20 15.51 -25.48 -15.51
CA VAL A 20 15.27 -25.50 -14.06
C VAL A 20 15.75 -26.84 -13.46
N ASP A 21 16.50 -26.78 -12.35
CA ASP A 21 16.89 -27.92 -11.52
C ASP A 21 16.70 -27.56 -10.02
N GLU A 22 16.42 -28.51 -9.14
CA GLU A 22 16.11 -28.27 -7.72
C GLU A 22 17.03 -29.08 -6.80
N SER A 23 17.54 -28.42 -5.75
CA SER A 23 18.30 -29.07 -4.68
C SER A 23 17.77 -28.65 -3.31
N ASN A 24 17.66 -29.59 -2.39
CA ASN A 24 17.08 -29.40 -1.07
C ASN A 24 18.13 -29.53 0.04
N ILE A 25 18.21 -28.50 0.88
CA ILE A 25 18.95 -28.46 2.14
C ILE A 25 17.91 -28.25 3.24
N VAL A 26 18.16 -28.69 4.48
CA VAL A 26 17.23 -28.53 5.60
C VAL A 26 16.71 -27.08 5.68
N LYS A 27 15.40 -26.89 5.52
CA LYS A 27 14.69 -25.58 5.50
C LYS A 27 15.17 -24.58 4.43
N LYS A 28 15.87 -25.05 3.39
CA LYS A 28 16.33 -24.22 2.26
C LYS A 28 16.26 -24.99 0.94
N ARG A 29 15.49 -24.48 -0.01
CA ARG A 29 15.41 -24.98 -1.38
C ARG A 29 16.21 -24.08 -2.30
N ILE A 30 17.05 -24.66 -3.14
CA ILE A 30 17.81 -23.93 -4.16
C ILE A 30 17.33 -24.37 -5.54
N ILE A 31 16.79 -23.41 -6.29
CA ILE A 31 16.36 -23.58 -7.67
C ILE A 31 17.46 -23.06 -8.58
N HIS A 32 18.07 -23.94 -9.37
CA HIS A 32 19.11 -23.59 -10.33
C HIS A 32 18.46 -23.21 -11.66
N LEU A 33 18.60 -21.94 -12.05
CA LEU A 33 18.15 -21.43 -13.34
C LEU A 33 19.35 -21.18 -14.24
N LYS A 34 19.33 -21.75 -15.45
CA LYS A 34 20.34 -21.48 -16.47
C LYS A 34 19.69 -20.99 -17.75
N SER A 35 20.17 -19.85 -18.26
CA SER A 35 19.67 -19.31 -19.53
C SER A 35 19.92 -20.27 -20.69
N ILE A 36 18.87 -20.55 -21.45
CA ILE A 36 18.95 -21.34 -22.69
C ILE A 36 19.24 -20.47 -23.92
N SER A 37 19.03 -19.15 -23.85
CA SER A 37 19.18 -18.26 -25.01
C SER A 37 20.61 -18.28 -25.58
N PRO A 38 20.80 -18.52 -26.89
CA PRO A 38 22.14 -18.59 -27.50
C PRO A 38 22.80 -17.21 -27.65
N SER A 39 22.02 -16.13 -27.60
CA SER A 39 22.46 -14.75 -27.80
C SER A 39 21.85 -13.81 -26.76
N GLY A 40 22.42 -12.60 -26.65
CA GLY A 40 21.86 -11.52 -25.84
C GLY A 40 22.02 -10.17 -26.52
N LYS A 41 21.19 -9.19 -26.14
CA LYS A 41 21.28 -7.82 -26.64
C LYS A 41 22.06 -6.93 -25.68
N CYS A 42 23.00 -6.14 -26.21
CA CYS A 42 23.75 -5.18 -25.41
C CYS A 42 22.81 -4.12 -24.83
N PRO A 43 22.81 -3.86 -23.51
CA PRO A 43 21.91 -2.87 -22.90
C PRO A 43 22.28 -1.41 -23.21
N CYS A 44 23.41 -1.15 -23.88
CA CYS A 44 23.80 0.20 -24.31
C CYS A 44 23.42 0.50 -25.76
N CYS A 45 23.74 -0.42 -26.68
CA CYS A 45 23.60 -0.19 -28.12
C CYS A 45 22.59 -1.15 -28.77
N HIS A 46 21.95 -2.01 -28.00
CA HIS A 46 20.97 -3.02 -28.43
C HIS A 46 21.46 -4.04 -29.46
N THR A 47 22.72 -3.97 -29.88
CA THR A 47 23.36 -4.92 -30.77
C THR A 47 23.34 -6.32 -30.16
N GLU A 48 22.83 -7.27 -30.93
CA GLU A 48 22.81 -8.67 -30.55
C GLU A 48 24.20 -9.31 -30.66
N SER A 49 24.53 -10.16 -29.70
CA SER A 49 25.77 -10.92 -29.70
C SER A 49 25.55 -12.33 -29.20
N ASN A 50 26.14 -13.28 -29.93
CA ASN A 50 26.32 -14.67 -29.54
C ASN A 50 27.76 -14.97 -29.09
N ALA A 51 28.64 -13.96 -29.06
CA ALA A 51 30.04 -14.11 -28.68
C ALA A 51 30.15 -14.23 -27.15
N LYS A 52 30.08 -15.47 -26.64
CA LYS A 52 30.15 -15.78 -25.22
C LYS A 52 31.54 -15.47 -24.65
N HIS A 53 31.58 -14.65 -23.60
CA HIS A 53 32.77 -14.40 -22.78
C HIS A 53 32.87 -15.43 -21.66
N SER A 54 31.91 -15.44 -20.74
CA SER A 54 31.90 -16.33 -19.57
C SER A 54 30.49 -16.46 -19.00
N TYR A 55 30.35 -17.18 -17.87
CA TYR A 55 29.11 -17.20 -17.09
C TYR A 55 29.21 -16.26 -15.89
N TYR A 56 28.05 -15.82 -15.42
CA TYR A 56 27.86 -15.10 -14.18
C TYR A 56 26.77 -15.80 -13.38
N VAL A 57 27.06 -16.06 -12.10
CA VAL A 57 26.09 -16.66 -11.17
C VAL A 57 25.73 -15.61 -10.13
N ARG A 58 24.43 -15.46 -9.85
CA ARG A 58 23.94 -14.70 -8.71
C ARG A 58 22.79 -15.43 -8.06
N ASN A 59 22.64 -15.22 -6.76
CA ASN A 59 21.56 -15.81 -5.99
C ASN A 59 20.49 -14.77 -5.65
N LEU A 60 19.24 -15.18 -5.72
CA LEU A 60 18.07 -14.34 -5.49
C LEU A 60 17.19 -14.99 -4.44
N LYS A 61 16.73 -14.23 -3.45
CA LYS A 61 15.65 -14.70 -2.58
C LYS A 61 14.34 -14.76 -3.36
N ASP A 62 13.54 -15.76 -3.06
CA ASP A 62 12.22 -15.93 -3.66
C ASP A 62 11.15 -16.27 -2.62
N LEU A 63 9.88 -16.41 -3.03
CA LEU A 63 8.80 -16.78 -2.12
C LEU A 63 9.11 -18.11 -1.43
N SER A 64 9.00 -18.12 -0.11
CA SER A 64 9.20 -19.32 0.70
C SER A 64 8.20 -20.41 0.33
N TRP A 65 8.67 -21.65 0.42
CA TRP A 65 7.85 -22.83 0.20
C TRP A 65 7.62 -23.52 1.54
N SER A 66 6.39 -23.44 2.05
CA SER A 66 6.05 -23.94 3.39
C SER A 66 6.99 -23.35 4.45
N ASP A 67 7.72 -24.20 5.18
CA ASP A 67 8.69 -23.83 6.21
C ASP A 67 10.12 -23.62 5.68
N SER A 68 10.31 -23.67 4.36
CA SER A 68 11.61 -23.61 3.71
C SER A 68 11.82 -22.30 2.94
N SER A 69 12.97 -21.67 3.16
CA SER A 69 13.42 -20.55 2.33
C SER A 69 13.69 -21.02 0.90
N VAL A 70 13.39 -20.19 -0.11
CA VAL A 70 13.68 -20.48 -1.52
C VAL A 70 14.72 -19.49 -2.03
N GLU A 71 15.77 -20.02 -2.63
CA GLU A 71 16.84 -19.25 -3.28
C GLU A 71 16.98 -19.69 -4.74
N VAL A 72 16.93 -18.73 -5.66
CA VAL A 72 17.17 -18.97 -7.08
C VAL A 72 18.64 -18.73 -7.37
N SER A 73 19.39 -19.78 -7.71
CA SER A 73 20.75 -19.67 -8.24
C SER A 73 20.71 -19.48 -9.75
N LEU A 74 20.85 -18.23 -10.17
CA LEU A 74 20.71 -17.82 -11.55
C LEU A 74 22.08 -17.78 -12.25
N LYS A 75 22.29 -18.70 -13.20
CA LYS A 75 23.46 -18.78 -14.08
C LYS A 75 23.18 -18.23 -15.47
N VAL A 76 23.72 -17.04 -15.75
CA VAL A 76 23.49 -16.29 -16.99
C VAL A 76 24.78 -16.05 -17.76
N LYS A 77 24.66 -15.77 -19.06
CA LYS A 77 25.83 -15.58 -19.93
C LYS A 77 26.30 -14.13 -19.92
N LYS A 78 27.62 -13.95 -20.00
CA LYS A 78 28.28 -12.69 -20.37
C LYS A 78 28.68 -12.78 -21.85
N PHE A 79 28.40 -11.73 -22.60
CA PHE A 79 28.71 -11.64 -24.03
C PHE A 79 29.67 -10.47 -24.30
N TYR A 80 30.50 -10.62 -25.32
CA TYR A 80 31.22 -9.50 -25.92
C TYR A 80 30.27 -8.67 -26.79
N CYS A 81 30.30 -7.35 -26.66
CA CYS A 81 29.59 -6.48 -27.58
C CYS A 81 30.33 -6.42 -28.92
N LYS A 82 29.65 -6.76 -30.02
CA LYS A 82 30.22 -6.71 -31.37
C LYS A 82 30.30 -5.29 -31.95
N ASN A 83 29.61 -4.33 -31.34
CA ASN A 83 29.65 -2.94 -31.79
C ASN A 83 30.95 -2.27 -31.31
N ILE A 84 31.85 -1.99 -32.26
CA ILE A 84 33.14 -1.32 -32.02
C ILE A 84 32.99 0.07 -31.40
N HIS A 85 31.92 0.79 -31.73
CA HIS A 85 31.63 2.14 -31.22
C HIS A 85 30.95 2.12 -29.84
N CYS A 86 30.55 0.95 -29.33
CA CYS A 86 29.97 0.87 -28.01
C CYS A 86 31.06 0.95 -26.93
N SER A 87 30.86 1.81 -25.93
CA SER A 87 31.70 1.90 -24.73
C SER A 87 31.66 0.62 -23.90
N ARG A 88 30.52 -0.09 -23.93
CA ARG A 88 30.32 -1.38 -23.25
C ARG A 88 30.92 -2.50 -24.08
N LYS A 89 32.08 -3.02 -23.67
CA LYS A 89 32.73 -4.17 -24.35
C LYS A 89 32.21 -5.54 -23.92
N ILE A 90 31.78 -5.68 -22.66
CA ILE A 90 31.17 -6.90 -22.13
C ILE A 90 29.84 -6.54 -21.47
N PHE A 91 28.81 -7.32 -21.73
CA PHE A 91 27.53 -7.19 -21.04
C PHE A 91 27.02 -8.53 -20.54
N THR A 92 26.21 -8.49 -19.50
CA THR A 92 25.49 -9.65 -18.98
C THR A 92 24.08 -9.64 -19.56
N GLU A 93 23.59 -10.82 -19.92
CA GLU A 93 22.21 -11.05 -20.33
C GLU A 93 21.19 -10.43 -19.34
N ARG A 94 20.07 -9.93 -19.86
CA ARG A 94 19.05 -9.19 -19.10
C ARG A 94 17.70 -9.88 -19.19
N PHE A 95 17.00 -9.97 -18.06
CA PHE A 95 15.68 -10.60 -17.92
C PHE A 95 14.75 -9.62 -17.20
N THR A 96 14.15 -8.71 -17.95
CA THR A 96 13.53 -7.51 -17.37
C THR A 96 12.13 -7.71 -16.80
N GLN A 97 11.52 -8.89 -16.97
CA GLN A 97 10.19 -9.19 -16.42
C GLN A 97 10.31 -9.68 -14.97
N GLU A 98 10.87 -10.86 -14.71
CA GLU A 98 10.89 -11.45 -13.36
C GLU A 98 12.15 -11.10 -12.55
N ILE A 99 13.27 -10.72 -13.21
CA ILE A 99 14.58 -10.61 -12.54
C ILE A 99 15.38 -9.38 -12.95
N GLN A 100 15.11 -8.27 -12.28
CA GLN A 100 15.81 -7.01 -12.52
C GLN A 100 17.35 -7.11 -12.41
N PRO A 101 18.11 -6.30 -13.17
CA PRO A 101 19.56 -6.16 -13.01
C PRO A 101 19.94 -5.83 -11.56
N TYR A 102 20.99 -6.47 -11.04
CA TYR A 102 21.52 -6.26 -9.68
C TYR A 102 20.56 -6.57 -8.51
N ALA A 103 19.29 -6.89 -8.79
CA ALA A 103 18.35 -7.34 -7.77
C ALA A 103 18.89 -8.60 -7.07
N ARG A 104 18.59 -8.69 -5.77
CA ARG A 104 18.91 -9.82 -4.88
C ARG A 104 17.66 -10.64 -4.51
N SER A 105 16.55 -10.35 -5.16
CA SER A 105 15.25 -11.00 -4.97
C SER A 105 14.44 -10.92 -6.26
N THR A 106 13.56 -11.90 -6.48
CA THR A 106 12.64 -11.91 -7.62
C THR A 106 11.65 -10.75 -7.56
N THR A 107 11.16 -10.29 -8.71
CA THR A 107 10.15 -9.23 -8.80
C THR A 107 8.88 -9.62 -8.03
N ARG A 108 8.45 -10.89 -8.13
CA ARG A 108 7.26 -11.41 -7.42
C ARG A 108 7.39 -11.33 -5.89
N LEU A 109 8.56 -11.68 -5.32
CA LEU A 109 8.81 -11.54 -3.89
C LEU A 109 8.80 -10.07 -3.46
N GLN A 110 9.46 -9.21 -4.23
CA GLN A 110 9.47 -7.77 -3.95
C GLN A 110 8.06 -7.18 -3.94
N HIS A 111 7.22 -7.59 -4.89
CA HIS A 111 5.82 -7.15 -4.98
C HIS A 111 5.00 -7.60 -3.75
N GLN A 112 5.09 -8.87 -3.33
CA GLN A 112 4.36 -9.34 -2.15
C GLN A 112 4.80 -8.64 -0.86
N LEU A 113 6.11 -8.48 -0.66
CA LEU A 113 6.64 -7.76 0.50
C LEU A 113 6.21 -6.28 0.49
N MET A 114 6.09 -5.68 -0.68
CA MET A 114 5.61 -4.31 -0.81
C MET A 114 4.14 -4.17 -0.44
N VAL A 115 3.26 -5.02 -0.98
CA VAL A 115 1.82 -5.02 -0.62
C VAL A 115 1.65 -5.19 0.88
N LEU A 116 2.29 -6.20 1.48
CA LEU A 116 2.26 -6.40 2.92
C LEU A 116 2.81 -5.18 3.68
N GLY A 117 3.93 -4.63 3.21
CA GLY A 117 4.59 -3.49 3.83
C GLY A 117 3.72 -2.24 3.87
N LEU A 118 2.92 -2.00 2.82
CA LEU A 118 1.95 -0.91 2.75
C LEU A 118 0.71 -1.17 3.61
N THR A 119 0.24 -2.42 3.72
CA THR A 119 -0.95 -2.77 4.50
C THR A 119 -0.71 -2.76 6.00
N ILE A 120 0.36 -3.41 6.48
CA ILE A 120 0.61 -3.61 7.92
C ILE A 120 1.75 -2.75 8.46
N GLY A 121 2.45 -2.04 7.59
CA GLY A 121 3.64 -1.27 7.94
C GLY A 121 4.91 -2.12 7.95
N VAL A 122 6.01 -1.52 7.48
CA VAL A 122 7.30 -2.18 7.27
C VAL A 122 7.90 -2.81 8.54
N ARG A 123 7.71 -2.20 9.72
CA ARG A 123 8.22 -2.75 10.99
C ARG A 123 7.47 -4.01 11.41
N ALA A 124 6.15 -4.06 11.20
CA ALA A 124 5.37 -5.26 11.46
C ALA A 124 5.75 -6.37 10.47
N LEU A 125 5.89 -6.02 9.20
CA LEU A 125 6.36 -6.93 8.17
C LEU A 125 7.73 -7.54 8.51
N GLN A 126 8.70 -6.75 8.98
CA GLN A 126 10.01 -7.27 9.38
C GLN A 126 9.91 -8.35 10.49
N ARG A 127 9.00 -8.17 11.45
CA ARG A 127 8.77 -9.17 12.52
C ARG A 127 8.12 -10.44 11.98
N ILE A 128 7.24 -10.31 10.99
CA ILE A 128 6.56 -11.46 10.36
C ILE A 128 7.50 -12.17 9.37
N SER A 129 8.38 -11.44 8.71
CA SER A 129 9.24 -11.99 7.67
C SER A 129 10.21 -13.05 8.20
N SER A 130 10.65 -12.94 9.47
CA SER A 130 11.42 -14.00 10.13
C SER A 130 10.65 -15.32 10.24
N HIS A 131 9.33 -15.28 10.48
CA HIS A 131 8.47 -16.46 10.49
C HIS A 131 8.22 -17.03 9.09
N LEU A 132 8.38 -16.20 8.06
CA LEU A 132 8.29 -16.60 6.66
C LEU A 132 9.62 -17.09 6.08
N GLN A 133 10.67 -17.29 6.89
CA GLN A 133 12.03 -17.61 6.41
C GLN A 133 12.63 -16.54 5.47
N LEU A 134 12.16 -15.29 5.59
CA LEU A 134 12.57 -14.16 4.79
C LEU A 134 13.26 -13.12 5.68
N GLU A 135 14.58 -13.16 5.72
CA GLU A 135 15.36 -12.17 6.46
C GLU A 135 15.53 -10.87 5.65
N TYR A 136 14.85 -9.82 6.06
CA TYR A 136 14.98 -8.47 5.51
C TYR A 136 15.09 -7.43 6.63
N SER A 137 15.90 -6.41 6.40
CA SER A 137 15.90 -5.21 7.25
C SER A 137 14.72 -4.31 6.91
N THR A 138 14.31 -3.47 7.87
CA THR A 138 13.30 -2.41 7.64
C THR A 138 13.66 -1.52 6.46
N SER A 139 14.92 -1.10 6.34
CA SER A 139 15.39 -0.28 5.22
C SER A 139 15.25 -0.97 3.86
N SER A 140 15.41 -2.30 3.81
CA SER A 140 15.26 -3.06 2.56
C SER A 140 13.79 -3.15 2.15
N LEU A 141 12.90 -3.39 3.12
CA LEU A 141 11.46 -3.45 2.90
C LEU A 141 10.88 -2.08 2.50
N LEU A 142 11.35 -0.99 3.14
CA LEU A 142 10.96 0.37 2.79
C LEU A 142 11.38 0.73 1.35
N ARG A 143 12.56 0.25 0.90
CA ARG A 143 13.00 0.43 -0.48
C ARG A 143 12.02 -0.18 -1.48
N PHE A 144 11.44 -1.36 -1.19
CA PHE A 144 10.45 -1.97 -2.07
C PHE A 144 9.19 -1.14 -2.18
N ALA A 145 8.73 -0.53 -1.08
CA ALA A 145 7.61 0.41 -1.11
C ALA A 145 7.93 1.65 -1.98
N HIS A 146 9.15 2.19 -1.91
CA HIS A 146 9.56 3.34 -2.74
C HIS A 146 9.76 3.03 -4.23
N LEU A 147 10.08 1.78 -4.57
CA LEU A 147 10.23 1.36 -5.97
C LEU A 147 8.88 1.15 -6.66
N PHE A 148 7.79 1.11 -5.89
CA PHE A 148 6.46 1.00 -6.45
C PHE A 148 6.03 2.32 -7.07
N GLN A 149 5.76 2.29 -8.36
CA GLN A 149 5.12 3.38 -9.06
C GLN A 149 3.62 3.14 -8.96
N VAL A 150 2.90 4.05 -8.33
CA VAL A 150 1.45 4.14 -8.50
C VAL A 150 1.25 4.66 -9.91
N ASN A 151 0.58 3.89 -10.77
CA ASN A 151 0.17 4.40 -12.07
C ASN A 151 -0.80 5.56 -11.80
N ASP A 152 -0.45 6.77 -12.22
CA ASP A 152 -1.38 7.89 -12.18
C ASP A 152 -2.58 7.52 -13.06
N THR A 153 -3.73 7.30 -12.42
CA THR A 153 -5.00 7.13 -13.13
C THR A 153 -5.41 8.50 -13.65
N ASN A 154 -4.82 8.91 -14.79
CA ASN A 154 -5.00 10.22 -15.42
C ASN A 154 -6.40 10.44 -16.04
N GLU A 155 -7.37 9.56 -15.80
CA GLU A 155 -8.65 9.54 -16.55
C GLU A 155 -9.89 9.63 -15.65
N LEU A 156 -9.78 10.22 -14.45
CA LEU A 156 -10.96 10.47 -13.62
C LEU A 156 -11.38 11.93 -13.77
N THR A 157 -12.49 12.18 -14.45
CA THR A 157 -13.20 13.46 -14.33
C THR A 157 -13.64 13.64 -12.87
N ILE A 158 -13.33 14.79 -12.28
CA ILE A 158 -13.63 15.06 -10.87
C ILE A 158 -14.76 16.08 -10.81
N ASN A 159 -16.02 15.65 -10.82
CA ASN A 159 -17.14 16.60 -10.67
C ASN A 159 -17.33 17.03 -9.21
N CYS A 160 -17.16 16.09 -8.28
CA CYS A 160 -17.37 16.30 -6.84
C CYS A 160 -16.08 16.04 -6.06
N LEU A 161 -15.55 17.10 -5.43
CA LEU A 161 -14.28 17.09 -4.71
C LEU A 161 -14.49 17.26 -3.19
N GLY A 162 -13.84 16.42 -2.41
CA GLY A 162 -13.68 16.58 -0.96
C GLY A 162 -12.32 17.19 -0.65
N ILE A 163 -12.31 18.19 0.23
CA ILE A 163 -11.10 18.87 0.72
C ILE A 163 -11.07 18.76 2.23
N ASP A 164 -10.00 18.20 2.77
CA ASP A 164 -9.80 18.08 4.22
C ASP A 164 -8.30 18.13 4.59
N ASP A 165 -8.02 18.25 5.88
CA ASP A 165 -6.68 18.24 6.45
C ASP A 165 -6.06 16.83 6.43
N TRP A 166 -4.82 16.75 5.96
CA TRP A 166 -4.00 15.54 6.10
C TRP A 166 -2.87 15.74 7.10
N ALA A 167 -2.81 14.89 8.12
CA ALA A 167 -1.70 14.89 9.08
C ALA A 167 -0.56 13.98 8.59
N PHE A 168 0.50 14.56 8.00
CA PHE A 168 1.75 13.82 7.74
C PHE A 168 2.39 13.32 9.04
N LYS A 169 2.38 14.20 10.05
CA LYS A 169 2.71 13.88 11.42
C LYS A 169 1.73 14.62 12.32
N LYS A 170 0.85 13.86 12.98
CA LYS A 170 -0.18 14.40 13.87
C LYS A 170 0.43 15.42 14.84
N GLN A 171 -0.22 16.57 14.97
CA GLN A 171 0.21 17.72 15.78
C GLN A 171 1.52 18.41 15.36
N VAL A 172 2.13 18.05 14.23
CA VAL A 172 3.41 18.64 13.78
C VAL A 172 3.34 19.17 12.37
N SER A 173 2.89 18.37 11.41
CA SER A 173 2.86 18.75 10.01
C SER A 173 1.58 18.29 9.33
N TYR A 174 0.96 19.23 8.64
CA TYR A 174 -0.34 19.08 7.99
C TYR A 174 -0.28 19.57 6.55
N GLY A 175 -0.92 18.82 5.67
CA GLY A 175 -1.21 19.17 4.29
C GLY A 175 -2.71 19.12 4.03
N THR A 176 -3.06 19.06 2.76
CA THR A 176 -4.46 18.94 2.30
C THR A 176 -4.63 17.63 1.56
N ILE A 177 -5.61 16.82 1.94
CA ILE A 177 -6.05 15.67 1.13
C ILE A 177 -7.21 16.09 0.22
N LEU A 178 -7.12 15.66 -1.03
CA LEU A 178 -8.12 15.88 -2.05
C LEU A 178 -8.71 14.52 -2.44
N VAL A 179 -10.02 14.39 -2.35
CA VAL A 179 -10.74 13.13 -2.54
C VAL A 179 -11.79 13.30 -3.61
N ASN A 180 -11.77 12.45 -4.64
CA ASN A 180 -12.92 12.36 -5.55
C ASN A 180 -14.05 11.65 -4.79
N LEU A 181 -15.17 12.34 -4.59
CA LEU A 181 -16.28 11.84 -3.77
C LEU A 181 -17.17 10.86 -4.50
N GLU A 182 -17.16 10.90 -5.83
CA GLU A 182 -17.90 9.97 -6.67
C GLU A 182 -17.24 8.58 -6.60
N THR A 183 -15.91 8.53 -6.69
CA THR A 183 -15.12 7.28 -6.60
C THR A 183 -14.71 6.91 -5.17
N ARG A 184 -14.81 7.86 -4.23
CA ARG A 184 -14.31 7.77 -2.85
C ARG A 184 -12.81 7.45 -2.77
N GLN A 185 -12.04 7.95 -3.72
CA GLN A 185 -10.59 7.74 -3.78
C GLN A 185 -9.84 9.05 -3.55
N PRO A 186 -8.75 9.04 -2.76
CA PRO A 186 -7.79 10.13 -2.73
C PRO A 186 -7.20 10.33 -4.12
N ILE A 187 -7.18 11.57 -4.60
CA ILE A 187 -6.65 11.94 -5.92
C ILE A 187 -5.38 12.78 -5.82
N ALA A 188 -5.20 13.51 -4.72
CA ALA A 188 -4.00 14.30 -4.51
C ALA A 188 -3.76 14.54 -3.02
N LEU A 189 -2.48 14.70 -2.68
CA LEU A 189 -2.04 15.10 -1.36
C LEU A 189 -1.13 16.31 -1.49
N LEU A 190 -1.63 17.47 -1.08
CA LEU A 190 -0.91 18.75 -1.16
C LEU A 190 0.01 18.92 0.05
N PRO A 191 1.16 19.59 -0.12
CA PRO A 191 2.20 19.66 0.91
C PRO A 191 1.81 20.53 2.12
N ASP A 192 0.85 21.44 1.96
CA ASP A 192 0.40 22.36 3.00
C ASP A 192 -1.09 22.68 2.87
N ARG A 193 -1.59 23.53 3.78
CA ARG A 193 -2.99 24.00 3.86
C ARG A 193 -3.16 25.44 3.34
N LYS A 194 -2.16 25.97 2.62
CA LYS A 194 -2.16 27.37 2.21
C LYS A 194 -3.18 27.60 1.11
N VAL A 195 -3.81 28.77 1.15
CA VAL A 195 -4.81 29.18 0.17
C VAL A 195 -4.22 29.11 -1.24
N GLU A 196 -2.99 29.59 -1.41
CA GLU A 196 -2.29 29.67 -2.70
C GLU A 196 -2.03 28.29 -3.30
N THR A 197 -1.61 27.32 -2.47
CA THR A 197 -1.33 25.95 -2.90
C THR A 197 -2.59 25.26 -3.38
N VAL A 198 -3.66 25.33 -2.57
CA VAL A 198 -4.95 24.69 -2.88
C VAL A 198 -5.61 25.37 -4.07
N SER A 199 -5.62 26.70 -4.14
CA SER A 199 -6.21 27.43 -5.27
C SER A 199 -5.48 27.12 -6.57
N LYS A 200 -4.14 27.02 -6.54
CA LYS A 200 -3.36 26.68 -7.73
C LYS A 200 -3.71 25.29 -8.26
N TRP A 201 -3.91 24.31 -7.37
CA TRP A 201 -4.33 22.98 -7.77
C TRP A 201 -5.74 23.02 -8.38
N LEU A 202 -6.69 23.71 -7.73
CA LEU A 202 -8.07 23.84 -8.22
C LEU A 202 -8.17 24.51 -9.60
N LEU A 203 -7.31 25.51 -9.90
CA LEU A 203 -7.27 26.16 -11.22
C LEU A 203 -6.92 25.19 -12.36
N ALA A 204 -6.21 24.10 -12.07
CA ALA A 204 -5.91 23.05 -13.05
C ALA A 204 -7.09 22.09 -13.30
N HIS A 205 -8.17 22.21 -12.52
CA HIS A 205 -9.33 21.31 -12.53
C HIS A 205 -10.66 22.10 -12.69
N PRO A 206 -10.87 22.80 -13.82
CA PRO A 206 -12.09 23.57 -14.07
C PRO A 206 -13.36 22.70 -14.15
N GLU A 207 -13.23 21.39 -14.34
CA GLU A 207 -14.34 20.43 -14.38
C GLU A 207 -15.06 20.26 -13.04
N ILE A 208 -14.45 20.67 -11.93
CA ILE A 208 -15.04 20.55 -10.59
C ILE A 208 -16.27 21.45 -10.49
N LYS A 209 -17.40 20.85 -10.10
CA LYS A 209 -18.69 21.52 -9.93
C LYS A 209 -19.11 21.64 -8.47
N ILE A 210 -18.66 20.71 -7.64
CA ILE A 210 -19.02 20.65 -6.22
C ILE A 210 -17.74 20.46 -5.40
N ILE A 211 -17.58 21.28 -4.36
CA ILE A 211 -16.54 21.13 -3.36
C ILE A 211 -17.20 20.96 -2.01
N THR A 212 -17.01 19.80 -1.36
CA THR A 212 -17.28 19.67 0.07
C THR A 212 -16.01 19.84 0.87
N ARG A 213 -16.13 20.62 1.95
CA ARG A 213 -15.05 20.96 2.85
C ARG A 213 -15.57 21.11 4.28
N ASP A 214 -14.65 21.16 5.21
CA ASP A 214 -14.93 21.56 6.58
C ASP A 214 -15.30 23.06 6.69
N GLY A 215 -15.42 23.54 7.93
CA GLY A 215 -15.69 24.95 8.25
C GLY A 215 -14.51 25.90 8.04
N SER A 216 -13.39 25.47 7.44
CA SER A 216 -12.19 26.28 7.31
C SER A 216 -12.37 27.47 6.37
N SER A 217 -12.06 28.67 6.87
CA SER A 217 -12.05 29.89 6.08
C SER A 217 -10.94 29.92 5.02
N SER A 218 -9.84 29.18 5.24
CA SER A 218 -8.76 29.07 4.26
C SER A 218 -9.20 28.23 3.07
N TYR A 219 -9.85 27.08 3.30
CA TYR A 219 -10.38 26.26 2.21
C TYR A 219 -11.53 26.95 1.49
N ALA A 220 -12.40 27.69 2.20
CA ALA A 220 -13.41 28.54 1.56
C ALA A 220 -12.77 29.56 0.61
N SER A 221 -11.73 30.25 1.07
CA SER A 221 -11.00 31.24 0.26
C SER A 221 -10.30 30.60 -0.94
N ALA A 222 -9.72 29.40 -0.76
CA ALA A 222 -9.05 28.68 -1.83
C ALA A 222 -10.05 28.19 -2.89
N ALA A 223 -11.20 27.65 -2.48
CA ALA A 223 -12.28 27.24 -3.38
C ALA A 223 -12.80 28.42 -4.20
N THR A 224 -13.12 29.54 -3.55
CA THR A 224 -13.58 30.75 -4.25
C THR A 224 -12.55 31.28 -5.26
N LYS A 225 -11.25 31.19 -4.95
CA LYS A 225 -10.18 31.65 -5.86
C LYS A 225 -9.87 30.67 -6.99
N GLY A 226 -9.88 29.37 -6.69
CA GLY A 226 -9.37 28.33 -7.60
C GLY A 226 -10.44 27.61 -8.40
N ALA A 227 -11.67 27.57 -7.92
CA ALA A 227 -12.83 26.98 -8.59
C ALA A 227 -14.09 27.81 -8.32
N PRO A 228 -14.14 29.08 -8.79
CA PRO A 228 -15.30 29.96 -8.57
C PRO A 228 -16.61 29.42 -9.15
N GLN A 229 -16.53 28.52 -10.13
CA GLN A 229 -17.67 27.82 -10.71
C GLN A 229 -18.26 26.73 -9.80
N ALA A 230 -17.51 26.28 -8.78
CA ALA A 230 -17.91 25.17 -7.95
C ALA A 230 -18.79 25.61 -6.77
N GLU A 231 -19.88 24.88 -6.54
CA GLU A 231 -20.71 25.04 -5.36
C GLU A 231 -19.99 24.50 -4.12
N GLN A 232 -19.90 25.31 -3.07
CA GLN A 232 -19.29 24.92 -1.80
C GLN A 232 -20.34 24.36 -0.85
N ILE A 233 -20.19 23.08 -0.50
CA ILE A 233 -21.07 22.35 0.41
C ILE A 233 -20.31 22.11 1.72
N SER A 234 -21.01 22.24 2.85
CA SER A 234 -20.42 21.86 4.14
C SER A 234 -20.42 20.34 4.29
N ASP A 235 -19.29 19.78 4.71
CA ASP A 235 -19.19 18.35 4.96
C ASP A 235 -20.14 17.89 6.08
N LYS A 236 -20.84 16.78 5.80
CA LYS A 236 -21.88 16.23 6.69
C LYS A 236 -21.33 15.76 8.03
N TRP A 237 -20.14 15.16 8.05
CA TRP A 237 -19.56 14.63 9.29
C TRP A 237 -19.26 15.77 10.25
N HIS A 238 -18.68 16.86 9.76
CA HIS A 238 -18.42 18.05 10.58
C HIS A 238 -19.69 18.67 11.16
N LEU A 239 -20.79 18.72 10.40
CA LEU A 239 -22.07 19.21 10.91
C LEU A 239 -22.60 18.34 12.07
N LEU A 240 -22.55 17.02 11.91
CA LEU A 240 -23.02 16.08 12.92
C LEU A 240 -22.12 16.05 14.16
N ASP A 241 -20.80 16.15 13.99
CA ASP A 241 -19.85 16.19 15.10
C ASP A 241 -20.00 17.48 15.91
N ASN A 242 -20.12 18.63 15.23
CA ASN A 242 -20.38 19.91 15.88
C ASN A 242 -21.70 19.91 16.66
N LEU A 243 -22.79 19.41 16.06
CA LEU A 243 -24.08 19.30 16.75
C LEU A 243 -23.96 18.37 17.97
N SER A 244 -23.31 17.23 17.81
CA SER A 244 -23.09 16.27 18.90
C SER A 244 -22.28 16.88 20.03
N ALA A 245 -21.25 17.67 19.73
CA ALA A 245 -20.44 18.37 20.72
C ALA A 245 -21.27 19.40 21.51
N VAL A 246 -22.10 20.18 20.82
CA VAL A 246 -23.00 21.17 21.46
C VAL A 246 -24.01 20.47 22.37
N ILE A 247 -24.66 19.41 21.90
CA ILE A 247 -25.62 18.64 22.71
C ILE A 247 -24.92 18.05 23.94
N ARG A 248 -23.73 17.46 23.79
CA ARG A 248 -22.97 16.92 24.93
C ARG A 248 -22.66 18.01 25.95
N SER A 249 -22.14 19.14 25.52
CA SER A 249 -21.81 20.26 26.41
C SER A 249 -23.05 20.82 27.12
N TYR A 250 -24.19 20.91 26.43
CA TYR A 250 -25.45 21.31 27.04
C TYR A 250 -25.92 20.31 28.12
N LEU A 251 -25.88 19.01 27.81
CA LEU A 251 -26.30 17.94 28.73
C LEU A 251 -25.33 17.78 29.92
N GLU A 252 -24.05 18.10 29.76
CA GLU A 252 -23.09 18.12 30.87
C GLU A 252 -23.52 19.07 32.00
N GLY A 253 -24.20 20.17 31.66
CA GLY A 253 -24.80 21.09 32.64
C GLY A 253 -25.92 20.47 33.48
N TYR A 254 -26.57 19.43 32.97
CA TYR A 254 -27.66 18.71 33.64
C TYR A 254 -27.23 17.33 34.16
N LYS A 255 -25.93 17.07 34.24
CA LYS A 255 -25.40 15.74 34.59
C LYS A 255 -25.91 15.23 35.94
N SER A 256 -26.07 16.09 36.94
CA SER A 256 -26.66 15.74 38.24
C SER A 256 -28.11 15.33 38.10
N ASP A 257 -28.91 16.14 37.38
CA ASP A 257 -30.35 15.95 37.25
C ASP A 257 -30.65 14.70 36.42
N ILE A 258 -29.90 14.50 35.33
CA ILE A 258 -29.95 13.28 34.52
C ILE A 258 -29.60 12.06 35.38
N ARG A 259 -28.59 12.15 36.24
CA ARG A 259 -28.22 11.05 37.14
C ARG A 259 -29.34 10.75 38.13
N THR A 260 -29.91 11.78 38.77
CA THR A 260 -31.03 11.62 39.70
C THR A 260 -32.26 11.02 39.01
N VAL A 261 -32.59 11.46 37.79
CA VAL A 261 -33.69 10.88 37.00
C VAL A 261 -33.41 9.41 36.66
N CYS A 262 -32.20 9.06 36.23
CA CYS A 262 -31.81 7.68 35.95
C CYS A 262 -31.87 6.78 37.20
N GLU A 263 -31.40 7.27 38.35
CA GLU A 263 -31.49 6.56 39.64
C GLU A 263 -32.95 6.35 40.05
N ASN A 264 -33.80 7.37 39.87
CA ASN A 264 -35.24 7.28 40.16
C ASN A 264 -35.97 6.33 39.22
N ILE A 265 -35.69 6.35 37.91
CA ILE A 265 -36.27 5.40 36.94
C ILE A 265 -35.87 3.96 37.31
N SER A 266 -34.60 3.73 37.62
CA SER A 266 -34.09 2.41 38.00
C SER A 266 -34.74 1.88 39.29
N ALA A 267 -34.95 2.76 40.27
CA ALA A 267 -35.65 2.43 41.51
C ALA A 267 -37.13 2.08 41.27
N ASN A 268 -37.80 2.86 40.42
CA ASN A 268 -39.22 2.69 40.12
C ASN A 268 -39.48 1.42 39.27
N GLU A 269 -38.58 1.06 38.37
CA GLU A 269 -38.62 -0.23 37.65
C GLU A 269 -38.41 -1.43 38.59
N HIS A 270 -37.49 -1.30 39.56
CA HIS A 270 -37.27 -2.33 40.58
C HIS A 270 -38.49 -2.51 41.50
N GLU A 271 -39.19 -1.44 41.87
CA GLU A 271 -40.44 -1.51 42.64
C GLU A 271 -41.58 -2.14 41.82
N LYS A 272 -41.73 -1.79 40.54
CA LYS A 272 -42.70 -2.43 39.63
C LYS A 272 -42.46 -3.93 39.48
N LEU A 273 -41.21 -4.37 39.37
CA LEU A 273 -40.87 -5.79 39.29
C LEU A 273 -41.19 -6.52 40.60
N LYS A 274 -40.90 -5.92 41.76
CA LYS A 274 -41.26 -6.48 43.07
C LYS A 274 -42.77 -6.60 43.25
N SER A 275 -43.55 -5.57 42.92
CA SER A 275 -45.01 -5.61 43.08
C SER A 275 -45.67 -6.62 42.16
N THR A 276 -45.16 -6.81 40.94
CA THR A 276 -45.62 -7.83 39.99
C THR A 276 -45.29 -9.26 40.45
N LEU A 277 -44.13 -9.46 41.08
CA LEU A 277 -43.74 -10.75 41.66
C LEU A 277 -44.54 -11.10 42.94
N LEU A 278 -44.97 -10.08 43.70
CA LEU A 278 -45.83 -10.26 44.87
C LEU A 278 -47.29 -10.57 44.49
N SER A 279 -47.80 -10.01 43.38
CA SER A 279 -49.17 -10.28 42.91
C SER A 279 -49.35 -11.61 42.18
N GLN A 280 -48.25 -12.26 41.74
CA GLN A 280 -48.26 -13.60 41.13
C GLN A 280 -48.08 -14.75 42.15
N LYS A 281 -47.89 -14.44 43.44
CA LYS A 281 -47.71 -15.42 44.54
C LYS A 281 -48.97 -15.63 45.41
N ILE A 282 -50.12 -15.11 44.98
CA ILE A 282 -51.43 -15.35 45.58
C ILE A 282 -52.26 -16.15 44.58
#